data_AF-A0A4V2LXB8-F1
#
_entry.id   AF-A0A4V2LXB8-F1
#
_cell.length_a   1.000
_cell.length_b   1.000
_cell.length_c   1.000
_cell.angle_alpha   90.00
_cell.angle_beta   90.00
_cell.angle_gamma   90.00
#
_symmetry.space_group_name_H-M   'P 1'
#
loop_
_entity.id
_entity.type
_entity.pdbx_description
1 polymer ?
#
loop_
_entity_poly.entity_id
_entity_poly.type
_entity_poly.pdbx_seq_one_letter_code
_entity_poly.pdbx_strand_id
1 'polypeptide(L)'
;MIPEEDRPASWLGGSRSVEADIRQMREFADRLRAEVESNYTPHLRYIASDMLTQVSNPADAFIELVQFMRAHWETQQATANAVWGLGHSTGHLAEAAHQVAVRYGDVDAFSAARVADIQHALGRPGTTPVPPMPSPSLADPTGPDQAGPVVLP
;
A
#
# COMPACT_ATOMS: atom_id res chain seq x y z
N MET A 1 6.39 7.54 32.32
CA MET A 1 7.24 6.68 31.47
C MET A 1 6.30 5.69 30.82
N ILE A 2 6.10 5.76 29.50
CA ILE A 2 5.23 4.80 28.81
C ILE A 2 6.02 3.49 28.68
N PRO A 3 5.45 2.33 29.10
CA PRO A 3 6.07 1.01 28.89
C PRO A 3 6.53 0.85 27.44
N GLU A 4 7.62 0.11 27.18
CA GLU A 4 8.10 -0.12 25.80
C GLU A 4 7.01 -0.68 24.87
N GLU A 5 6.06 -1.43 25.46
CA GLU A 5 4.90 -2.07 24.84
C GLU A 5 3.85 -1.08 24.29
N ASP A 6 3.74 0.10 24.90
CA ASP A 6 2.75 1.15 24.55
C ASP A 6 3.32 2.22 23.61
N ARG A 7 4.56 2.07 23.16
CA ARG A 7 5.17 3.05 22.24
C ARG A 7 4.69 2.83 20.81
N PRO A 8 4.37 3.90 20.06
CA PRO A 8 4.08 3.77 18.64
C PRO A 8 5.29 3.17 17.93
N ALA A 9 5.04 2.15 17.11
CA ALA A 9 6.09 1.33 16.58
C ALA A 9 7.04 2.15 15.68
N SER A 10 8.32 2.19 16.04
CA SER A 10 9.34 3.06 15.45
C SER A 10 9.58 2.85 13.95
N TRP A 11 9.06 1.75 13.39
CA TRP A 11 9.14 1.41 11.98
C TRP A 11 8.08 2.10 11.10
N LEU A 12 7.12 2.84 11.69
CA LEU A 12 6.11 3.63 10.96
C LEU A 12 6.69 4.91 10.31
N GLY A 13 7.96 5.25 10.58
CA GLY A 13 8.59 6.47 10.08
C GLY A 13 9.47 6.23 8.85
N GLY A 14 9.00 6.63 7.66
CA GLY A 14 9.88 6.91 6.52
C GLY A 14 9.39 6.37 5.17
N SER A 15 8.56 7.13 4.47
CA SER A 15 8.16 6.86 3.08
C SER A 15 9.11 7.56 2.08
N ARG A 16 9.65 6.82 1.11
CA ARG A 16 10.45 7.35 -0.02
C ARG A 16 10.39 6.37 -1.22
N SER A 17 10.28 6.91 -2.45
CA SER A 17 10.34 6.25 -3.79
C SER A 17 9.39 5.06 -4.01
N VAL A 18 8.58 5.08 -5.08
CA VAL A 18 7.49 4.10 -5.35
C VAL A 18 7.94 2.63 -5.34
N GLU A 19 9.11 2.30 -5.90
CA GLU A 19 9.64 0.92 -5.90
C GLU A 19 10.09 0.47 -4.49
N ALA A 20 10.69 1.39 -3.73
CA ALA A 20 10.98 1.14 -2.32
C ALA A 20 9.68 1.07 -1.49
N ASP A 21 8.66 1.83 -1.87
CA ASP A 21 7.34 1.88 -1.24
C ASP A 21 6.58 0.56 -1.41
N ILE A 22 6.66 -0.13 -2.55
CA ILE A 22 5.97 -1.42 -2.76
C ILE A 22 6.59 -2.52 -1.89
N ARG A 23 7.94 -2.62 -1.88
CA ARG A 23 8.63 -3.59 -1.01
C ARG A 23 8.38 -3.26 0.47
N GLN A 24 8.45 -1.99 0.84
CA GLN A 24 8.15 -1.53 2.20
C GLN A 24 6.69 -1.79 2.58
N MET A 25 5.75 -1.68 1.64
CA MET A 25 4.33 -1.96 1.89
C MET A 25 4.07 -3.45 2.09
N ARG A 26 4.79 -4.34 1.39
CA ARG A 26 4.78 -5.78 1.67
C ARG A 26 5.37 -6.09 3.05
N GLU A 27 6.55 -5.55 3.35
CA GLU A 27 7.16 -5.70 4.67
C GLU A 27 6.28 -5.13 5.79
N PHE A 28 5.60 -4.02 5.54
CA PHE A 28 4.63 -3.41 6.45
C PHE A 28 3.46 -4.36 6.71
N ALA A 29 2.86 -4.92 5.65
CA ALA A 29 1.74 -5.84 5.78
C ALA A 29 2.12 -7.10 6.59
N ASP A 30 3.30 -7.65 6.32
CA ASP A 30 3.79 -8.85 7.00
C ASP A 30 4.13 -8.57 8.47
N ARG A 31 4.78 -7.44 8.77
CA ARG A 31 5.05 -7.02 10.16
C ARG A 31 3.77 -6.73 10.91
N LEU A 32 2.81 -6.05 10.29
CA LEU A 32 1.53 -5.74 10.92
C LEU A 32 0.76 -7.02 11.26
N ARG A 33 0.77 -8.00 10.36
CA ARG A 33 0.16 -9.32 10.60
C ARG A 33 0.86 -10.05 11.75
N ALA A 34 2.20 -10.09 11.74
CA ALA A 34 2.98 -10.73 12.79
C ALA A 34 2.77 -10.07 14.16
N GLU A 35 2.67 -8.74 14.22
CA GLU A 35 2.39 -7.98 15.43
C GLU A 35 1.00 -8.33 16.00
N VAL A 36 -0.02 -8.39 15.13
CA VAL A 36 -1.37 -8.77 15.55
C VAL A 36 -1.39 -10.21 16.07
N GLU A 37 -0.75 -11.14 15.37
CA GLU A 37 -0.80 -12.57 15.70
C GLU A 37 0.06 -12.93 16.92
N SER A 38 1.23 -12.31 17.08
CA SER A 38 2.18 -12.59 18.16
C SER A 38 1.88 -11.82 19.45
N ASN A 39 1.39 -10.58 19.35
CA ASN A 39 1.23 -9.71 20.51
C ASN A 39 -0.24 -9.41 20.77
N TYR A 40 -0.96 -8.89 19.77
CA TYR A 40 -2.33 -8.43 19.99
C TYR A 40 -3.31 -9.56 20.35
N THR A 41 -3.36 -10.63 19.54
CA THR A 41 -4.31 -11.74 19.69
C THR A 41 -4.14 -12.50 21.01
N PRO A 42 -2.93 -12.85 21.47
CA PRO A 42 -2.74 -13.51 22.76
C PRO A 42 -3.19 -12.67 23.95
N HIS A 43 -2.96 -11.34 23.91
CA HIS A 43 -3.34 -10.44 25.00
C HIS A 43 -4.85 -10.15 25.03
N LEU A 44 -5.53 -10.24 23.88
CA LEU A 44 -6.97 -10.03 23.77
C LEU A 44 -7.78 -10.99 24.67
N ARG A 45 -7.33 -12.23 24.85
CA ARG A 45 -8.01 -13.20 25.73
C ARG A 45 -8.03 -12.74 27.19
N TYR A 46 -6.95 -12.12 27.68
CA TYR A 46 -6.87 -11.61 29.06
C TYR A 46 -7.74 -10.37 29.24
N ILE A 47 -7.73 -9.47 28.25
CA ILE A 47 -8.62 -8.30 28.27
C ILE A 47 -10.08 -8.75 28.22
N ALA A 48 -10.39 -9.80 27.46
CA ALA A 48 -11.74 -10.32 27.33
C ALA A 48 -12.30 -10.88 28.64
N SER A 49 -11.49 -11.57 29.46
CA SER A 49 -11.98 -12.07 30.76
C SER A 49 -12.39 -10.94 31.68
N ASP A 50 -11.60 -9.86 31.71
CA ASP A 50 -11.86 -8.72 32.59
C ASP A 50 -13.05 -7.90 32.07
N MET A 51 -13.11 -7.67 30.75
CA MET A 51 -14.21 -6.92 30.11
C MET A 51 -15.54 -7.67 30.12
N LEU A 52 -15.56 -8.99 30.25
CA LEU A 52 -16.80 -9.80 30.27
C LEU A 52 -17.22 -10.22 31.68
N THR A 53 -16.49 -9.76 32.71
CA THR A 53 -16.85 -10.05 34.10
C THR A 53 -18.22 -9.44 34.41
N GLN A 54 -19.19 -10.30 34.76
CA GLN A 54 -20.52 -9.85 35.16
C GLN A 54 -20.47 -9.25 36.57
N VAL A 55 -20.92 -8.01 36.67
CA VAL A 55 -21.12 -7.34 37.96
C VAL A 55 -22.61 -7.39 38.31
N SER A 56 -22.93 -7.77 39.54
CA SER A 56 -24.32 -7.85 40.00
C SER A 56 -24.97 -6.46 40.03
N ASN A 57 -26.27 -6.42 39.73
CA ASN A 57 -27.04 -5.17 39.81
C ASN A 57 -27.06 -4.66 41.26
N PRO A 58 -26.84 -3.35 41.47
CA PRO A 58 -26.95 -2.77 42.80
C PRO A 58 -28.41 -2.73 43.25
N ALA A 59 -28.63 -2.66 44.57
CA ALA A 59 -29.95 -2.40 45.12
C ALA A 59 -30.43 -1.00 44.68
N ASP A 60 -31.67 -0.95 44.23
CA ASP A 60 -32.39 0.20 43.69
C ASP A 60 -32.65 1.32 44.72
N ALA A 61 -32.31 1.07 45.99
CA ALA A 61 -32.29 2.07 47.06
C ALA A 61 -31.19 3.14 46.91
N PHE A 62 -30.15 2.88 46.11
CA PHE A 62 -29.00 3.79 45.93
C PHE A 62 -28.91 4.27 44.48
N ILE A 63 -29.62 5.36 44.16
CA ILE A 63 -29.74 5.84 42.78
C ILE A 63 -28.40 6.24 42.16
N GLU A 64 -27.48 6.80 42.95
CA GLU A 64 -26.13 7.17 42.51
C GLU A 64 -25.31 5.94 42.13
N LEU A 65 -25.45 4.84 42.89
CA LEU A 65 -24.78 3.57 42.59
C LEU A 65 -25.37 2.93 41.33
N VAL A 66 -26.69 3.00 41.13
CA VAL A 66 -27.34 2.55 39.90
C VAL A 66 -26.84 3.33 38.68
N GLN A 67 -26.74 4.66 38.78
CA GLN A 67 -26.23 5.51 37.70
C GLN A 67 -24.75 5.24 37.40
N PHE A 68 -23.93 5.09 38.45
CA PHE A 68 -22.53 4.72 38.32
C PHE A 68 -22.37 3.37 37.59
N MET A 69 -23.13 2.36 38.01
CA MET A 69 -23.09 1.03 37.40
C MET A 69 -23.50 1.05 35.92
N ARG A 70 -24.47 1.89 35.55
CA ARG A 70 -24.85 2.10 34.14
C ARG A 70 -23.71 2.74 33.34
N ALA A 71 -23.15 3.85 33.83
CA ALA A 71 -22.05 4.54 33.15
C ALA A 71 -20.80 3.65 33.03
N HIS A 72 -20.53 2.84 34.06
CA HIS A 72 -19.48 1.84 34.03
C HIS A 72 -19.71 0.81 32.92
N TRP A 73 -20.91 0.22 32.84
CA TRP A 73 -21.25 -0.73 31.77
C TRP A 73 -21.16 -0.11 30.37
N GLU A 74 -21.63 1.12 30.18
CA GLU A 74 -21.54 1.83 28.89
C GLU A 74 -20.07 2.02 28.47
N THR A 75 -19.21 2.39 29.42
CA THR A 75 -17.77 2.54 29.19
C THR A 75 -17.11 1.20 28.89
N GLN A 76 -17.42 0.16 29.66
CA GLN A 76 -16.92 -1.20 29.46
C GLN A 76 -17.29 -1.72 28.05
N GLN A 77 -18.53 -1.50 27.62
CA GLN A 77 -18.99 -1.86 26.27
C GLN A 77 -18.28 -1.07 25.18
N ALA A 78 -18.10 0.24 25.35
CA ALA A 78 -17.39 1.08 24.40
C ALA A 78 -15.92 0.66 24.25
N THR A 79 -15.25 0.38 25.37
CA THR A 79 -13.87 -0.15 25.39
C THR A 79 -13.78 -1.51 24.71
N ALA A 80 -14.71 -2.43 24.98
CA ALA A 80 -14.77 -3.71 24.30
C ALA A 80 -14.92 -3.53 22.77
N ASN A 81 -15.85 -2.70 22.32
CA ASN A 81 -16.02 -2.45 20.89
C ASN A 81 -14.75 -1.90 20.23
N ALA A 82 -14.03 -1.00 20.92
CA ALA A 82 -12.79 -0.43 20.42
C ALA A 82 -11.67 -1.47 20.31
N VAL A 83 -11.48 -2.29 21.35
CA VAL A 83 -10.47 -3.36 21.37
C VAL A 83 -10.78 -4.37 20.27
N TRP A 84 -11.96 -5.00 20.28
CA TRP A 84 -12.26 -6.01 19.26
C TRP A 84 -12.33 -5.44 17.83
N GLY A 85 -12.68 -4.16 17.66
CA GLY A 85 -12.64 -3.47 16.37
C GLY A 85 -11.23 -3.24 15.82
N LEU A 86 -10.25 -3.00 16.70
CA LEU A 86 -8.87 -2.74 16.30
C LEU A 86 -8.28 -3.96 15.57
N GLY A 87 -8.38 -5.16 16.15
CA GLY A 87 -7.87 -6.38 15.51
C GLY A 87 -8.45 -6.63 14.10
N HIS A 88 -9.75 -6.39 13.93
CA HIS A 88 -10.42 -6.55 12.64
C HIS A 88 -9.94 -5.51 11.61
N SER A 89 -9.91 -4.23 11.98
CA SER A 89 -9.46 -3.14 11.10
C SER A 89 -7.99 -3.27 10.70
N THR A 90 -7.12 -3.67 11.63
CA THR A 90 -5.69 -3.88 11.37
C THR A 90 -5.46 -5.06 10.43
N GLY A 91 -6.24 -6.15 10.58
CA GLY A 91 -6.21 -7.27 9.64
C GLY A 91 -6.63 -6.87 8.22
N HIS A 92 -7.70 -6.07 8.09
CA HIS A 92 -8.13 -5.53 6.81
C HIS A 92 -7.09 -4.60 6.17
N LEU A 93 -6.41 -3.77 6.98
CA LEU A 93 -5.33 -2.91 6.49
C LEU A 93 -4.14 -3.71 5.98
N ALA A 94 -3.71 -4.75 6.72
CA ALA A 94 -2.63 -5.63 6.29
C ALA A 94 -2.96 -6.34 4.98
N GLU A 95 -4.20 -6.84 4.84
CA GLU A 95 -4.67 -7.50 3.62
C GLU A 95 -4.73 -6.54 2.44
N ALA A 96 -5.27 -5.33 2.64
CA ALA A 96 -5.30 -4.30 1.60
C ALA A 96 -3.88 -3.92 1.14
N ALA A 97 -2.95 -3.69 2.07
CA ALA A 97 -1.56 -3.41 1.77
C ALA A 97 -0.89 -4.56 0.99
N HIS A 98 -1.18 -5.81 1.35
CA HIS A 98 -0.69 -6.99 0.63
C HIS A 98 -1.24 -7.05 -0.81
N GLN A 99 -2.54 -6.83 -1.00
CA GLN A 99 -3.17 -6.84 -2.32
C GLN A 99 -2.61 -5.75 -3.24
N VAL A 100 -2.38 -4.55 -2.71
CA VAL A 100 -1.73 -3.46 -3.47
C VAL A 100 -0.30 -3.86 -3.84
N ALA A 101 0.47 -4.40 -2.89
CA ALA A 101 1.84 -4.82 -3.15
C ALA A 101 1.94 -5.95 -4.19
N VAL A 102 1.00 -6.90 -4.21
CA VAL A 102 0.93 -7.94 -5.24
C VAL A 102 0.60 -7.35 -6.61
N ARG A 103 -0.47 -6.54 -6.70
CA ARG A 103 -0.93 -6.00 -7.99
C ARG A 103 0.08 -5.11 -8.68
N TYR A 104 0.83 -4.32 -7.92
CA TYR A 104 1.79 -3.38 -8.48
C TYR A 104 3.23 -3.90 -8.50
N GLY A 105 3.57 -4.93 -7.71
CA GLY A 105 4.89 -5.55 -7.74
C GLY A 105 5.24 -6.16 -9.11
N ASP A 106 4.26 -6.80 -9.77
CA ASP A 106 4.47 -7.38 -11.11
C ASP A 106 4.67 -6.31 -12.19
N VAL A 107 3.94 -5.19 -12.08
CA VAL A 107 4.04 -4.04 -13.00
C VAL A 107 5.40 -3.36 -12.87
N ASP A 108 5.89 -3.22 -11.66
CA ASP A 108 7.17 -2.60 -11.37
C ASP A 108 8.34 -3.49 -11.84
N ALA A 109 8.28 -4.80 -11.54
CA ALA A 109 9.27 -5.76 -12.03
C ALA A 109 9.33 -5.80 -13.57
N PHE A 110 8.19 -5.74 -14.24
CA PHE A 110 8.13 -5.65 -15.71
C PHE A 110 8.75 -4.36 -16.25
N SER A 111 8.47 -3.22 -15.60
CA SER A 111 9.03 -1.92 -15.98
C SER A 111 10.55 -1.88 -15.76
N ALA A 112 11.04 -2.42 -14.63
CA ALA A 112 12.46 -2.54 -14.33
C ALA A 112 13.21 -3.39 -15.37
N ALA A 113 12.63 -4.52 -15.78
CA ALA A 113 13.19 -5.36 -16.84
C ALA A 113 13.30 -4.61 -18.18
N ARG A 114 12.25 -3.84 -18.54
CA ARG A 114 12.26 -3.02 -19.77
C ARG A 114 13.30 -1.91 -19.73
N VAL A 115 13.45 -1.25 -18.57
CA VAL A 115 14.49 -0.21 -18.40
C VAL A 115 15.88 -0.83 -18.50
N ALA A 116 16.11 -2.00 -17.90
CA ALA A 116 17.37 -2.73 -18.01
C ALA A 116 17.68 -3.11 -19.48
N ASP A 117 16.67 -3.57 -20.23
CA ASP A 117 16.80 -3.87 -21.66
C ASP A 117 17.20 -2.63 -22.46
N ILE A 118 16.57 -1.49 -22.20
CA ILE A 118 16.88 -0.21 -22.87
C ILE A 118 18.28 0.27 -22.48
N GLN A 119 18.66 0.21 -21.22
CA GLN A 119 20.00 0.59 -20.75
C GLN A 119 21.06 -0.31 -21.36
N HIS A 120 20.80 -1.60 -21.48
CA HIS A 120 21.70 -2.55 -22.15
C HIS A 120 21.77 -2.31 -23.66
N ALA A 121 20.67 -1.90 -24.30
CA ALA A 121 20.64 -1.48 -25.69
C ALA A 121 21.41 -0.17 -25.93
N LEU A 122 21.29 0.82 -25.03
CA LEU A 122 22.04 2.08 -25.09
C LEU A 122 23.52 1.92 -24.71
N GLY A 123 23.82 1.01 -23.77
CA GLY A 123 25.15 0.76 -23.24
C GLY A 123 26.05 -0.10 -24.15
N ARG A 124 25.55 -0.54 -25.32
CA ARG A 124 26.36 -1.19 -26.36
C ARG A 124 26.80 -0.17 -27.43
N PRO A 125 27.96 0.50 -27.29
CA PRO A 125 28.59 1.17 -28.42
C PRO A 125 29.24 0.11 -29.31
N GLY A 126 28.49 -0.48 -30.25
CA GLY A 126 29.06 -1.51 -31.10
C GLY A 126 28.09 -2.33 -31.93
N THR A 127 27.33 -1.68 -32.81
CA THR A 127 26.90 -2.30 -34.06
C THR A 127 27.12 -1.30 -35.18
N THR A 128 28.22 -1.52 -35.91
CA THR A 128 28.56 -1.11 -37.29
C THR A 128 27.85 0.10 -37.89
N PRO A 129 28.59 1.10 -38.42
CA PRO A 129 27.97 2.13 -39.24
C PRO A 129 27.38 1.45 -40.48
N VAL A 130 26.05 1.40 -40.55
CA VAL A 130 25.35 1.23 -41.82
C VAL A 130 25.71 2.48 -42.63
N PRO A 131 26.31 2.36 -43.83
CA PRO A 131 26.49 3.53 -44.67
C PRO A 131 25.11 4.17 -44.88
N PRO A 132 24.98 5.51 -44.80
CA PRO A 132 23.69 6.16 -44.94
C PRO A 132 23.07 5.71 -46.26
N MET A 133 21.93 5.00 -46.18
CA MET A 133 21.11 4.77 -47.37
C MET A 133 20.76 6.15 -47.92
N PRO A 134 20.94 6.40 -49.22
CA PRO A 134 20.49 7.65 -49.81
C PRO A 134 18.99 7.79 -49.55
N SER A 135 18.60 8.89 -48.90
CA SER A 135 17.20 9.23 -48.71
C SER A 135 16.49 9.23 -50.08
N PRO A 136 15.32 8.60 -50.23
CA PRO A 136 14.56 8.73 -51.46
C PRO A 136 14.11 10.20 -51.59
N SER A 137 14.74 10.93 -52.49
CA SER A 137 14.33 12.27 -52.87
C SER A 137 13.06 12.16 -53.72
N LEU A 138 11.93 12.61 -53.19
CA LEU A 138 10.77 12.92 -54.02
C LEU A 138 11.15 14.05 -54.98
N ALA A 139 11.05 13.79 -56.28
CA ALA A 139 11.20 14.83 -57.29
C ALA A 139 10.04 15.83 -57.18
N ASP A 140 10.38 17.12 -57.21
CA ASP A 140 9.40 18.21 -57.25
C ASP A 140 8.65 18.16 -58.60
N PRO A 141 7.32 17.95 -58.61
CA PRO A 141 6.52 17.92 -59.83
C PRO A 141 6.36 19.30 -60.50
N THR A 142 6.98 20.35 -59.96
CA THR A 142 6.99 21.71 -60.53
C THR A 142 8.39 22.22 -60.88
N GLY A 143 9.40 21.34 -60.81
CA GLY A 143 10.77 21.67 -61.20
C GLY A 143 10.89 21.99 -62.70
N PRO A 144 11.80 22.90 -63.09
CA PRO A 144 11.96 23.34 -64.48
C PRO A 144 12.44 22.25 -65.46
N ASP A 145 12.76 21.05 -64.96
CA ASP A 145 13.23 19.90 -65.74
C ASP A 145 12.10 18.97 -66.24
N GLN A 146 10.83 19.21 -65.90
CA GLN A 146 9.70 18.49 -66.50
C GLN A 146 9.24 19.17 -67.80
N ALA A 147 9.94 18.89 -68.90
CA ALA A 147 9.48 19.20 -70.25
C ALA A 147 8.37 18.20 -70.68
N GLY A 148 7.16 18.38 -70.16
CA GLY A 148 5.97 17.63 -70.57
C GLY A 148 4.74 18.55 -70.62
N PRO A 149 3.85 18.42 -71.60
CA PRO A 149 2.76 19.38 -71.80
C PRO A 149 1.74 19.29 -70.66
N VAL A 150 1.42 20.45 -70.07
CA VAL A 150 0.35 20.60 -69.08
C VAL A 150 -0.99 20.33 -69.78
N VAL A 151 -1.68 19.26 -69.39
CA VAL A 151 -3.08 19.00 -69.77
C VAL A 151 -3.97 19.52 -68.65
N LEU A 152 -4.73 20.58 -68.95
CA LEU A 152 -5.79 21.12 -68.08
C LEU A 152 -7.11 20.39 -68.38
N PRO A 153 -7.84 19.91 -67.37
CA PRO A 153 -9.30 19.88 -67.35
C PRO A 153 -9.89 21.17 -66.75
#